data_AF-A0A842W598-F1
#
_entry.id   AF-A0A842W598-F1
#
_cell.length_a   1.000
_cell.length_b   1.000
_cell.length_c   1.000
_cell.angle_alpha   90.00
_cell.angle_beta   90.00
_cell.angle_gamma   90.00
#
_symmetry.space_group_name_H-M   'P 1'
#
loop_
_entity.id
_entity.type
_entity.pdbx_description
1 polymer ?
#
loop_
_entity_poly.entity_id
_entity_poly.type
_entity_poly.pdbx_seq_one_letter_code
_entity_poly.pdbx_strand_id
1 'polypeptide(L)'
;MDKKAQGLPINVIIVAAIALIVLVVLVAIFTGRLGLFGQEVSKVGQECTEFTTTIDNTEYNAEWQESPCGENEREIFTATDANEYPGEHCCIRK
;
A
#
# COMPACT_ATOMS: atom_id res chain seq x y z
N MET A 1 -53.50 22.31 26.71
CA MET A 1 -52.57 21.27 26.19
C MET A 1 -51.44 22.00 25.49
N ASP A 2 -50.47 22.44 26.27
CA ASP A 2 -49.36 23.26 25.80
C ASP A 2 -48.43 22.41 24.93
N LYS A 3 -48.36 22.79 23.65
CA LYS A 3 -47.53 22.16 22.65
C LYS A 3 -46.07 22.34 23.08
N LYS A 4 -45.45 21.29 23.61
CA LYS A 4 -44.00 21.17 23.78
C LYS A 4 -43.32 21.05 22.42
N ALA A 5 -43.47 22.06 21.57
CA ALA A 5 -42.50 22.34 20.52
C ALA A 5 -41.30 22.99 21.22
N GLN A 6 -40.59 22.20 22.02
CA GLN A 6 -39.30 22.56 22.55
C GLN A 6 -38.36 22.48 21.36
N GLY A 7 -38.28 23.56 20.60
CA GLY A 7 -37.33 23.71 19.50
C GLY A 7 -35.96 23.33 20.03
N LEU A 8 -35.28 22.43 19.32
CA LEU A 8 -33.93 22.01 19.69
C LEU A 8 -33.10 23.29 19.96
N PRO A 9 -32.47 23.42 21.15
CA PRO A 9 -31.78 24.65 21.48
C PRO A 9 -30.76 24.96 20.39
N ILE A 10 -30.71 26.21 19.93
CA ILE A 10 -29.81 26.63 18.84
C ILE A 10 -28.36 26.20 19.09
N ASN A 11 -27.91 26.22 20.34
CA ASN A 11 -26.60 25.75 20.75
C ASN A 11 -26.34 24.27 20.36
N VAL A 12 -27.35 23.41 20.48
CA VAL A 12 -27.26 22.00 20.08
C VAL A 12 -27.12 21.87 18.57
N ILE A 13 -27.84 22.68 17.81
CA ILE A 13 -27.75 22.70 16.34
C ILE A 13 -26.34 23.12 15.90
N ILE A 14 -25.78 24.16 16.53
CA ILE A 14 -24.42 24.65 16.22
C ILE A 14 -23.38 23.58 16.54
N VAL A 15 -23.45 22.95 17.71
CA VAL A 15 -22.50 21.90 18.12
C VAL A 15 -22.61 20.69 17.18
N ALA A 16 -23.81 20.27 16.81
CA ALA A 16 -24.02 19.17 15.88
C ALA A 16 -23.42 19.47 14.50
N ALA A 17 -23.58 20.70 13.99
CA ALA A 17 -23.00 21.11 12.71
C ALA A 17 -21.45 21.08 12.74
N ILE A 18 -20.84 21.62 13.81
CA ILE A 18 -19.37 21.60 13.96
C ILE A 18 -18.86 20.15 14.06
N ALA A 19 -19.51 19.31 14.86
CA ALA A 19 -19.13 17.91 15.00
C ALA A 19 -19.20 17.16 13.66
N LEU A 20 -20.23 17.41 12.85
CA LEU A 20 -20.40 16.80 11.54
C LEU A 20 -19.29 17.25 10.57
N ILE A 21 -18.94 18.54 10.55
CA ILE A 21 -17.84 19.07 9.74
C ILE A 21 -16.51 18.40 10.13
N VAL A 22 -16.20 18.34 11.42
CA VAL A 22 -14.97 17.69 11.90
C VAL A 22 -14.94 16.22 11.49
N LEU A 23 -16.06 15.50 11.63
CA LEU A 23 -16.14 14.10 11.23
C LEU A 23 -15.88 13.91 9.73
N VAL A 24 -16.45 14.75 8.87
CA VAL A 24 -16.21 14.71 7.42
C VAL A 24 -14.73 14.95 7.09
N VAL A 25 -14.11 15.94 7.73
CA VAL A 25 -12.68 16.23 7.52
C VAL A 25 -11.80 15.06 7.96
N LEU A 26 -12.10 14.46 9.12
CA LEU A 26 -11.38 13.28 9.59
C LEU A 26 -11.51 12.11 8.62
N VAL A 27 -12.73 11.79 8.18
CA VAL A 27 -12.95 10.72 7.19
C VAL A 27 -12.20 10.99 5.89
N ALA A 28 -12.21 12.23 5.38
CA ALA A 28 -11.47 12.59 4.16
C ALA A 28 -9.96 12.39 4.31
N ILE A 29 -9.37 12.80 5.44
CA ILE A 29 -7.94 12.60 5.72
C ILE A 29 -7.62 11.11 5.86
N PHE A 30 -8.41 10.38 6.66
CA PHE A 30 -8.17 8.96 6.89
C PHE A 30 -8.31 8.15 5.59
N THR A 31 -9.35 8.38 4.80
CA THR A 31 -9.54 7.70 3.51
C THR A 31 -8.45 8.06 2.50
N GLY A 32 -8.06 9.33 2.38
CA GLY A 32 -6.98 9.75 1.49
C GLY A 32 -5.63 9.11 1.85
N ARG A 33 -5.30 9.07 3.16
CA ARG A 33 -4.07 8.41 3.63
C ARG A 33 -4.11 6.90 3.41
N LEU A 34 -5.22 6.23 3.75
CA LEU A 34 -5.38 4.79 3.54
C LEU A 34 -5.29 4.38 2.06
N GLY A 35 -5.80 5.21 1.15
CA GLY A 35 -5.68 4.97 -0.29
C GLY A 35 -4.22 5.00 -0.77
N LEU A 36 -3.44 5.96 -0.29
CA LEU A 36 -2.01 6.04 -0.60
C LEU A 36 -1.22 4.85 -0.01
N PHE A 37 -1.48 4.48 1.25
CA PHE A 37 -0.86 3.30 1.86
C PHE A 37 -1.15 2.01 1.10
N GLY A 38 -2.39 1.82 0.63
CA GLY A 38 -2.76 0.66 -0.18
C GLY A 38 -2.00 0.60 -1.51
N GLN A 39 -1.80 1.75 -2.17
CA GLN A 39 -1.03 1.82 -3.41
C GLN A 39 0.45 1.56 -3.21
N GLU A 40 1.05 2.07 -2.13
CA GLU A 40 2.46 1.84 -1.83
C GLU A 40 2.73 0.38 -1.46
N VAL A 41 1.89 -0.23 -0.61
CA VAL A 41 2.02 -1.65 -0.25
C VAL A 41 1.80 -2.57 -1.45
N SER A 42 0.89 -2.21 -2.36
CA SER A 42 0.65 -3.00 -3.58
C SER A 42 1.87 -3.05 -4.51
N LYS A 43 2.80 -2.09 -4.38
CA LYS A 43 4.01 -2.00 -5.20
C LYS A 43 5.22 -2.75 -4.61
N VAL A 44 5.16 -3.16 -3.35
CA VAL A 44 6.29 -3.84 -2.71
C VAL A 44 6.45 -5.27 -3.25
N GLY A 45 7.64 -5.58 -3.75
CA GLY A 45 7.97 -6.91 -4.28
C GLY A 45 7.31 -7.17 -5.63
N GLN A 46 7.09 -6.11 -6.40
CA GLN A 46 6.51 -6.21 -7.75
C GLN A 46 7.58 -6.29 -8.82
N GLU A 47 8.74 -5.68 -8.57
CA GLU A 47 9.86 -5.66 -9.52
C GLU A 47 10.92 -6.69 -9.11
N CYS A 48 11.63 -7.26 -10.09
CA CYS A 48 12.68 -8.23 -9.78
C CYS A 48 13.74 -7.62 -8.85
N THR A 49 14.18 -6.41 -9.15
CA THR A 49 15.27 -5.72 -8.42
C THR A 49 14.91 -5.29 -7.01
N GLU A 50 13.64 -5.34 -6.60
CA GLU A 50 13.21 -5.04 -5.24
C GLU A 50 13.48 -6.19 -4.26
N PHE A 51 13.69 -7.40 -4.77
CA PHE A 51 13.94 -8.55 -3.91
C PHE A 51 15.40 -8.55 -3.44
N THR A 52 15.59 -8.49 -2.12
CA THR A 52 16.90 -8.55 -1.47
C THR A 52 17.04 -9.78 -0.60
N THR A 53 18.27 -10.27 -0.48
CA THR A 53 18.69 -11.29 0.47
C THR A 53 19.99 -10.85 1.12
N THR A 54 20.24 -11.31 2.34
CA THR A 54 21.50 -11.04 3.03
C THR A 54 22.20 -12.34 3.33
N ILE A 55 23.40 -12.51 2.78
CA ILE A 55 24.27 -13.67 3.01
C ILE A 55 25.61 -13.14 3.50
N ASP A 56 26.10 -13.67 4.62
CA ASP A 56 27.38 -13.25 5.22
C ASP A 56 27.51 -11.72 5.39
N ASN A 57 26.42 -11.08 5.85
CA ASN A 57 26.35 -9.63 6.05
C ASN A 57 26.57 -8.80 4.77
N THR A 58 26.38 -9.43 3.60
CA THR A 58 26.40 -8.80 2.27
C THR A 58 24.99 -8.88 1.68
N GLU A 59 24.49 -7.76 1.21
CA GLU A 59 23.17 -7.68 0.57
C GLU A 59 23.29 -7.99 -0.92
N TYR A 60 22.42 -8.87 -1.42
CA TYR A 60 22.31 -9.21 -2.83
C TYR A 60 20.89 -8.86 -3.29
N ASN A 61 20.80 -8.16 -4.40
CA ASN A 61 19.54 -7.92 -5.10
C ASN A 61 19.28 -9.06 -6.09
N ALA A 62 18.01 -9.30 -6.41
CA ALA A 62 17.68 -10.15 -7.53
C ALA A 62 17.96 -9.42 -8.85
N GLU A 63 18.32 -10.19 -9.87
CA GLU A 63 18.67 -9.69 -11.18
C GLU A 63 18.07 -10.59 -12.26
N TRP A 64 17.71 -9.98 -13.39
CA TRP A 64 17.23 -10.69 -14.57
C TRP A 64 18.39 -11.38 -15.28
N GLN A 65 18.19 -12.63 -15.67
CA GLN A 65 19.18 -13.44 -16.38
C GLN A 65 18.54 -14.16 -17.57
N GLU A 66 19.21 -14.16 -18.72
CA GLU A 66 18.79 -14.92 -19.92
C GLU A 66 18.95 -16.44 -19.77
N SER A 67 19.78 -16.88 -18.81
CA SER A 67 19.98 -18.28 -18.46
C SER A 67 19.16 -18.69 -17.25
N PRO A 68 18.82 -19.98 -17.08
CA PRO A 68 18.22 -20.46 -15.84
C PRO A 68 19.14 -20.13 -14.65
N CYS A 69 18.53 -19.79 -13.51
CA CYS A 69 19.25 -19.43 -12.29
C CYS A 69 20.27 -20.51 -11.88
N GLY A 70 21.41 -20.08 -11.34
CA GLY A 70 22.49 -20.98 -10.93
C GLY A 70 22.14 -21.87 -9.72
N GLU A 71 23.02 -22.83 -9.40
CA GLU A 71 22.83 -23.77 -8.28
C GLU A 71 22.69 -23.11 -6.90
N ASN A 72 23.24 -21.90 -6.74
CA ASN A 72 23.18 -21.10 -5.50
C ASN A 72 22.21 -19.92 -5.61
N GLU A 73 21.30 -19.99 -6.57
CA GLU A 73 20.29 -18.98 -6.79
C GLU A 73 18.90 -19.61 -6.74
N ARG A 74 17.89 -18.78 -6.55
CA ARG A 74 16.48 -19.16 -6.61
C ARG A 74 15.76 -18.21 -7.55
N GLU A 75 14.89 -18.78 -8.36
CA GLU A 75 14.02 -18.01 -9.22
C GLU A 75 12.87 -17.37 -8.41
N ILE A 76 12.56 -16.12 -8.71
CA ILE A 76 11.43 -15.36 -8.18
C ILE A 76 10.51 -15.04 -9.35
N PHE A 77 9.21 -15.26 -9.16
CA PHE A 77 8.21 -14.91 -10.16
C PHE A 77 7.57 -13.58 -9.78
N THR A 78 7.79 -12.55 -10.60
CA THR A 78 7.12 -11.25 -10.45
C THR A 78 5.99 -11.13 -11.46
N ALA A 79 4.88 -10.51 -11.08
CA ALA A 79 3.71 -10.40 -11.94
C ALA A 79 3.77 -9.18 -12.88
N THR A 80 4.59 -8.19 -12.57
CA THR A 80 4.59 -6.87 -13.22
C THR A 80 5.56 -6.80 -14.39
N ASP A 81 6.78 -7.31 -14.21
CA ASP A 81 7.86 -7.17 -15.19
C ASP A 81 8.04 -8.41 -16.08
N ALA A 82 7.32 -9.51 -15.81
CA ALA A 82 7.43 -10.75 -16.59
C ALA A 82 7.11 -10.58 -18.09
N ASN A 83 6.38 -9.53 -18.46
CA ASN A 83 6.12 -9.19 -19.86
C ASN A 83 7.17 -8.26 -20.49
N GLU A 84 8.03 -7.65 -19.68
CA GLU A 84 9.11 -6.75 -20.13
C GLU A 84 10.38 -7.53 -20.46
N TYR A 85 10.63 -8.64 -19.77
CA TYR A 85 11.80 -9.52 -19.94
C TYR A 85 11.40 -10.93 -20.45
N PRO A 86 10.94 -11.06 -21.70
CA PRO A 86 10.40 -12.33 -22.21
C PRO A 86 11.48 -13.40 -22.33
N GLY A 87 11.33 -14.48 -21.57
CA GLY A 87 12.25 -15.62 -21.59
C GLY A 87 13.45 -15.48 -20.65
N GLU A 88 13.53 -14.40 -19.87
CA GLU A 88 14.50 -14.24 -18.80
C GLU A 88 13.93 -14.73 -17.46
N HIS A 89 14.83 -15.03 -16.53
CA HIS A 89 14.51 -15.50 -15.18
C HIS A 89 14.98 -14.46 -14.16
N CYS A 90 14.13 -14.10 -13.21
CA CYS A 90 14.53 -13.24 -12.09
C CYS A 90 15.18 -14.09 -11.01
N CYS A 91 16.47 -13.93 -10.79
CA CYS A 91 17.27 -14.79 -9.92
C CYS A 91 17.80 -14.02 -8.72
N ILE A 92 17.67 -14.59 -7.53
CA ILE A 92 18.31 -14.06 -6.31
C ILE A 92 19.21 -15.11 -5.68
N ARG A 93 20.29 -14.67 -5.06
CA ARG A 93 21.23 -15.55 -4.35
C ARG A 93 20.56 -16.25 -3.16
N LYS A 94 21.03 -17.44 -2.81
CA LYS A 94 20.57 -18.21 -1.64
C LYS A 94 21.70 -18.45 -0.64
#